data_AF-A0A259HCP3-F1
#
_entry.id   AF-A0A259HCP3-F1
#
_cell.length_a   1.000
_cell.length_b   1.000
_cell.length_c   1.000
_cell.angle_alpha   90.00
_cell.angle_beta   90.00
_cell.angle_gamma   90.00
#
_symmetry.space_group_name_H-M   'P 1'
#
loop_
_entity.id
_entity.type
_entity.pdbx_description
1 polymer ?
#
loop_
_entity_poly.entity_id
_entity_poly.type
_entity_poly.pdbx_seq_one_letter_code
_entity_poly.pdbx_strand_id
1 'polypeptide(L)' 'MKKAKIVTSDEVNVQPFVLSDFIKDKAPGDTMVKVSKQELKSLAQTLGLTYDESQIVFAKKLLSAYLQRK' A
#
# COMPACT_ATOMS: atom_id res chain seq x y z
N MET A 1 -16.58 37.17 8.11
CA MET A 1 -15.31 37.89 7.84
C MET A 1 -14.16 37.05 8.40
N LYS A 2 -13.22 36.58 7.58
CA LYS A 2 -12.07 35.78 8.07
C LYS A 2 -10.95 36.73 8.50
N LYS A 3 -10.50 36.66 9.76
CA LYS A 3 -9.38 37.46 10.27
C LYS A 3 -8.07 36.83 9.78
N ALA A 4 -7.29 37.57 8.99
CA ALA A 4 -5.95 37.16 8.60
C ALA A 4 -4.98 37.43 9.76
N LYS A 5 -4.17 36.44 10.15
CA LYS A 5 -3.08 36.58 11.11
C LYS A 5 -1.79 36.79 10.32
N ILE A 6 -1.17 37.96 10.47
CA ILE A 6 0.14 38.26 9.89
C ILE A 6 1.18 37.63 10.82
N VAL A 7 2.06 36.79 10.28
CA VAL A 7 3.17 36.15 11.00
C VAL A 7 4.49 36.65 10.42
N THR A 8 5.51 36.80 11.26
CA THR A 8 6.87 37.18 10.85
C THR A 8 7.65 35.95 10.41
N SER A 9 8.70 36.13 9.59
CA SER A 9 9.52 35.03 9.06
C SER A 9 10.08 34.10 10.15
N ASP A 10 10.38 34.66 11.32
CA ASP A 10 10.96 33.92 12.44
C ASP A 10 9.96 32.99 13.14
N GLU A 11 8.66 33.19 12.93
CA GLU A 11 7.58 32.34 13.43
C GLU A 11 7.21 31.20 12.46
N VAL A 12 7.82 31.18 11.26
CA VAL A 12 7.55 30.19 10.22
C VAL A 12 8.63 29.12 10.23
N ASN A 13 8.30 27.95 10.79
CA ASN A 13 9.13 26.76 10.64
C ASN A 13 8.92 26.14 9.26
N VAL A 14 9.79 26.48 8.30
CA VAL A 14 9.76 25.90 6.95
C VAL A 14 10.46 24.54 6.99
N GLN A 15 9.68 23.47 7.04
CA GLN A 15 10.22 22.13 6.83
C GLN A 15 10.42 21.88 5.32
N PRO A 16 11.61 21.41 4.90
CA PRO A 16 11.84 21.06 3.51
C PRO A 16 10.89 19.93 3.09
N PHE A 17 10.25 20.11 1.95
CA PHE A 17 9.37 19.09 1.38
C PHE A 17 10.21 17.96 0.77
N VAL A 18 10.40 16.89 1.53
CA VAL A 18 11.15 15.71 1.09
C VAL A 18 10.21 14.80 0.30
N LEU A 19 10.28 14.91 -1.03
CA LEU A 19 9.39 14.18 -1.94
C LEU A 19 9.39 12.66 -1.73
N SER A 20 10.53 12.07 -1.34
CA SER A 20 10.68 10.65 -1.04
C SER A 20 9.87 10.18 0.17
N ASP A 21 9.51 11.08 1.09
CA ASP A 21 8.66 10.74 2.25
C ASP A 21 7.19 10.56 1.83
N PHE A 22 6.83 11.10 0.66
CA PHE A 22 5.45 11.12 0.15
C PHE A 22 5.27 10.29 -1.12
N ILE A 23 6.36 9.89 -1.77
CA ILE A 23 6.34 8.95 -2.87
C ILE A 23 6.81 7.61 -2.33
N LYS A 24 5.97 6.59 -2.49
CA LYS A 24 6.38 5.21 -2.26
C LYS A 24 7.46 4.88 -3.29
N ASP A 25 8.73 5.01 -2.91
CA ASP A 25 9.86 4.62 -3.74
C ASP A 25 9.54 3.25 -4.32
N LYS A 26 9.36 3.18 -5.64
CA LYS A 26 9.39 1.89 -6.34
C LYS A 26 10.82 1.41 -6.21
N ALA A 27 11.10 0.72 -5.10
CA ALA A 27 12.41 0.17 -4.81
C ALA A 27 12.93 -0.58 -6.05
N PRO A 28 14.20 -0.39 -6.45
CA PRO A 28 14.84 -1.14 -7.51
C PRO A 28 15.06 -2.57 -7.01
N GLY A 29 14.00 -3.37 -7.10
CA GLY A 29 13.92 -4.66 -6.45
C GLY A 29 12.47 -5.09 -6.25
N ASP A 30 11.60 -4.76 -7.22
CA ASP A 30 10.22 -5.25 -7.34
C ASP A 30 10.28 -6.77 -7.58
N THR A 31 10.75 -7.53 -6.57
CA THR A 31 10.42 -8.92 -6.41
C THR A 31 8.91 -8.94 -6.37
N MET A 32 8.30 -9.20 -7.52
CA MET A 32 6.87 -9.49 -7.63
C MET A 32 6.49 -10.32 -6.42
N VAL A 33 5.73 -9.73 -5.51
CA VAL A 33 5.36 -10.39 -4.26
C VAL A 33 4.57 -11.61 -4.68
N LYS A 34 5.22 -12.78 -4.65
CA LYS A 34 4.61 -14.05 -5.02
C LYS A 34 3.52 -14.30 -3.98
N VAL A 35 2.27 -14.18 -4.39
CA VAL A 35 1.13 -14.49 -3.52
C VAL A 35 1.19 -15.96 -3.15
N SER A 36 1.46 -16.26 -1.87
CA SER A 36 1.48 -17.62 -1.35
C SER A 36 0.07 -18.07 -0.96
N LYS A 37 -0.17 -19.39 -0.92
CA LYS A 37 -1.45 -19.91 -0.42
C LYS A 37 -1.63 -19.60 1.07
N GLN A 38 -0.55 -19.55 1.84
CA GLN A 38 -0.59 -19.32 3.28
C GLN A 38 -1.02 -17.90 3.61
N GLU A 39 -0.53 -16.90 2.87
CA GLU A 39 -0.97 -15.50 3.01
C GLU A 39 -2.47 -15.36 2.70
N LEU A 40 -2.96 -16.02 1.65
CA LEU A 40 -4.38 -15.99 1.30
C LEU A 40 -5.26 -16.64 2.38
N LYS A 41 -4.80 -17.74 2.96
CA LYS A 41 -5.50 -18.41 4.08
C LYS A 41 -5.54 -17.51 5.33
N SER A 42 -4.41 -16.90 5.67
CA SER A 42 -4.33 -15.96 6.79
C SER A 42 -5.23 -14.75 6.56
N LEU A 43 -5.23 -14.20 5.35
CA LEU A 43 -6.08 -13.07 4.99
C LEU A 43 -7.58 -13.43 5.09
N ALA A 44 -7.97 -14.60 4.58
CA ALA A 44 -9.34 -15.08 4.70
C ALA A 44 -9.77 -15.24 6.16
N GLN A 45 -8.90 -15.75 7.03
CA GLN A 45 -9.16 -15.83 8.48
C GLN A 45 -9.32 -14.45 9.12
N THR A 46 -8.44 -13.50 8.82
CA THR A 46 -8.55 -12.11 9.32
C THR A 46 -9.85 -11.44 8.88
N LEU A 47 -10.33 -11.75 7.67
CA LEU A 47 -11.57 -11.23 7.13
C LEU A 47 -12.82 -12.02 7.55
N GLY A 48 -12.67 -13.11 8.30
CA GLY A 48 -13.79 -13.98 8.68
C GLY A 48 -14.45 -14.69 7.49
N LEU A 49 -13.73 -14.88 6.39
CA LEU A 49 -14.21 -15.56 5.20
C LEU A 49 -14.05 -17.06 5.33
N THR A 50 -15.13 -17.79 5.08
CA THR A 50 -15.05 -19.23 4.84
C THR A 50 -14.41 -19.46 3.48
N TYR A 51 -13.52 -20.45 3.41
CA TYR A 51 -12.87 -20.80 2.16
C TYR A 51 -12.69 -22.30 2.00
N ASP A 52 -12.67 -22.74 0.75
CA ASP A 52 -12.16 -24.06 0.36
C ASP A 52 -10.84 -23.95 -0.41
N GLU A 53 -10.18 -25.08 -0.64
CA GLU A 53 -8.88 -25.11 -1.33
C GLU A 53 -8.98 -24.65 -2.80
N SER A 54 -10.13 -24.85 -3.45
CA SER A 54 -10.36 -24.42 -4.84
C SER A 54 -10.42 -22.89 -4.95
N GLN A 55 -11.06 -22.24 -3.98
CA GLN A 55 -11.16 -20.78 -3.88
C GLN A 55 -9.79 -20.14 -3.60
N ILE A 56 -8.98 -20.74 -2.74
CA ILE A 56 -7.60 -20.28 -2.49
C ILE A 56 -6.74 -20.39 -3.76
N VAL A 57 -6.86 -21.49 -4.50
CA VAL A 57 -6.13 -21.68 -5.77
C VAL A 57 -6.58 -20.66 -6.82
N PHE A 58 -7.90 -20.42 -6.93
CA PHE A 58 -8.46 -19.43 -7.84
C PHE A 58 -7.96 -18.01 -7.50
N ALA A 59 -8.07 -17.59 -6.25
CA ALA A 59 -7.62 -16.27 -5.80
C ALA A 59 -6.12 -16.07 -6.05
N LYS A 60 -5.30 -17.10 -5.81
CA LYS A 60 -3.87 -17.06 -6.12
C LYS A 60 -3.62 -16.81 -7.60
N LYS A 61 -4.31 -17.51 -8.50
CA LYS A 61 -4.16 -17.34 -9.96
C LYS A 61 -4.56 -15.92 -10.38
N LEU A 62 -5.70 -15.44 -9.88
CA LEU A 62 -6.22 -14.12 -10.20
C LEU A 62 -5.25 -13.00 -9.78
N LEU A 63 -4.81 -13.02 -8.53
CA LEU A 63 -3.90 -12.00 -8.00
C LEU A 63 -2.52 -12.08 -8.64
N SER A 64 -2.02 -13.29 -8.91
CA SER A 64 -0.76 -13.46 -9.64
C SER A 64 -0.85 -12.84 -11.03
N ALA A 65 -1.93 -13.10 -11.77
CA ALA A 65 -2.13 -12.51 -13.10
C ALA A 65 -2.26 -10.98 -13.06
N TYR A 66 -2.96 -10.44 -12.06
CA TYR A 66 -3.10 -9.00 -11.88
C TYR A 66 -1.75 -8.32 -11.58
N LEU A 67 -0.96 -8.89 -10.67
CA LEU A 67 0.36 -8.38 -10.29
C LEU A 67 1.40 -8.59 -11.41
N GLN A 68 1.19 -9.57 -12.28
CA GLN A 68 2.07 -9.87 -13.41
C GLN A 68 1.78 -9.07 -14.68
N ARG A 69 0.58 -8.47 -14.81
CA ARG A 69 0.26 -7.53 -15.88
C ARG A 69 0.95 -6.19 -15.63
N LYS A 70 2.20 -6.09 -16.08
CA LYS A 70 2.80 -4.83 -16.56
C LYS A 70 2.60 -4.74 -18.06
#